data_AF-X0Y5Z2-F1
#
_entry.id   AF-X0Y5Z2-F1
#
_cell.length_a   1.000
_cell.length_b   1.000
_cell.length_c   1.000
_cell.angle_alpha   90.00
_cell.angle_beta   90.00
_cell.angle_gamma   90.00
#
_symmetry.space_group_name_H-M   'P 1'
#
loop_
_entity.id
_entity.type
_entity.pdbx_description
1 polymer ?
#
loop_
_entity_poly.entity_id
_entity_poly.type
_entity_poly.pdbx_seq_one_letter_code
_entity_poly.pdbx_strand_id
1 'polypeptide(L)'
;SAFVTIIQGCNNFCSYCIVPYRRGRERSRPVAEVVCEVEELARRGAKEVILLGQNVDSYGHDLPKKPTLAHLLAELNRIDGLARIRFLTSHPKDMSQRLIAAMAQLQKVCEHLSLPLQAGDDDILRAMRRGYTVQQYCQLVGRIRHALPYLAMSSDVIVGFPGESEGQFGKTYDLLRELRFDTIHVACYSPRPGTIAARKLRDDVPVEEKIRRRKKIEMLQEGIATEINRKLLGQTVEVLVEG
;
A
#
# COMPACT_ATOMS: atom_id res chain seq x y z
N SER A 1 16.35 9.61 8.25
CA SER A 1 15.22 9.56 7.29
C SER A 1 14.21 10.64 7.62
N ALA A 2 13.40 11.11 6.66
CA ALA A 2 12.37 12.13 6.89
C ALA A 2 11.03 11.78 6.22
N PHE A 3 9.92 12.14 6.87
CA PHE A 3 8.58 11.94 6.34
C PHE A 3 8.06 13.22 5.69
N VAL A 4 7.55 13.11 4.46
CA VAL A 4 7.00 14.25 3.71
C VAL A 4 5.58 13.95 3.30
N THR A 5 4.60 14.65 3.86
CA THR A 5 3.19 14.50 3.44
C THR A 5 2.99 15.19 2.10
N ILE A 6 2.59 14.45 1.07
CA ILE A 6 2.39 14.99 -0.30
C ILE A 6 0.91 15.17 -0.67
N ILE A 7 0.02 14.43 -0.01
CA ILE A 7 -1.42 14.44 -0.25
C ILE A 7 -2.17 14.20 1.05
N GLN A 8 -3.32 14.83 1.21
CA GLN A 8 -4.25 14.60 2.31
C GLN A 8 -5.64 14.26 1.79
N GLY A 9 -6.41 13.48 2.54
CA GLY A 9 -7.74 13.05 2.13
C GLY A 9 -7.70 11.85 1.18
N CYS A 10 -8.88 11.32 0.86
CA CYS A 10 -9.01 10.16 -0.01
C CYS A 10 -10.38 10.17 -0.69
N ASN A 11 -10.41 9.97 -2.01
CA ASN A 11 -11.63 9.87 -2.79
C ASN A 11 -12.14 8.42 -2.91
N ASN A 12 -11.39 7.43 -2.40
CA ASN A 12 -11.84 6.05 -2.32
C ASN A 12 -12.75 5.84 -1.10
N PHE A 13 -14.05 5.69 -1.34
CA PHE A 13 -15.07 5.45 -0.30
C PHE A 13 -15.19 3.96 0.06
N CYS A 14 -14.07 3.36 0.49
CA CYS A 14 -14.05 2.00 1.02
C CYS A 14 -15.03 1.90 2.21
N SER A 15 -15.83 0.84 2.27
CA SER A 15 -16.97 0.79 3.18
C SER A 15 -16.58 0.79 4.66
N TYR A 16 -15.40 0.26 4.99
CA TYR A 16 -14.81 0.25 6.35
C TYR A 16 -13.96 1.48 6.69
N CYS A 17 -13.69 2.36 5.71
CA CYS A 17 -12.73 3.44 5.89
C CYS A 17 -13.42 4.74 6.30
N ILE A 18 -12.94 5.36 7.39
CA ILE A 18 -13.48 6.63 7.89
C ILE A 18 -12.78 7.85 7.26
N VAL A 19 -11.65 7.65 6.58
CA VAL A 19 -10.79 8.71 6.05
C VAL A 19 -11.56 9.73 5.20
N PRO A 20 -12.38 9.34 4.20
CA PRO A 20 -13.05 10.32 3.34
C PRO A 20 -13.97 11.27 4.12
N TYR A 21 -14.52 10.82 5.26
CA TYR A 21 -15.41 11.60 6.10
C TYR A 21 -14.68 12.49 7.11
N ARG A 22 -13.47 12.10 7.53
CA ARG A 22 -12.69 12.83 8.56
C ARG A 22 -11.60 13.73 7.99
N ARG A 23 -10.99 13.32 6.88
CA ARG A 23 -9.90 14.04 6.21
C ARG A 23 -10.35 14.76 4.94
N GLY A 24 -11.59 14.51 4.50
CA GLY A 24 -12.16 15.14 3.32
C GLY A 24 -11.65 14.56 2.01
N ARG A 25 -11.89 15.33 0.94
CA ARG A 25 -11.46 15.03 -0.42
C ARG A 25 -9.95 15.14 -0.55
N GLU A 26 -9.41 14.48 -1.56
CA GLU A 26 -7.99 14.55 -1.88
C GLU A 26 -7.56 16.00 -2.14
N ARG A 27 -6.46 16.38 -1.50
CA ARG A 27 -5.78 17.67 -1.67
C ARG A 27 -4.28 17.40 -1.74
N SER A 28 -3.72 17.56 -2.92
CA SER A 28 -2.30 17.39 -3.18
C SER A 28 -1.54 18.69 -2.93
N ARG A 29 -0.30 18.57 -2.46
CA ARG A 29 0.62 19.71 -2.41
C ARG A 29 1.23 19.96 -3.80
N PRO A 30 1.42 21.22 -4.23
CA PRO A 30 2.12 21.51 -5.47
C PRO A 30 3.51 20.88 -5.55
N VAL A 31 3.90 20.40 -6.72
CA VAL A 31 5.20 19.73 -6.94
C VAL A 31 6.36 20.58 -6.46
N ALA A 32 6.38 21.88 -6.81
CA ALA A 32 7.45 22.79 -6.44
C ALA A 32 7.63 22.93 -4.91
N GLU A 33 6.53 22.92 -4.15
CA GLU A 33 6.60 22.98 -2.68
C GLU A 33 7.21 21.71 -2.09
N VAL A 34 6.82 20.54 -2.61
CA VAL A 34 7.36 19.24 -2.15
C VAL A 34 8.84 19.11 -2.51
N VAL A 35 9.22 19.49 -3.73
CA VAL A 35 10.62 19.48 -4.18
C VAL A 35 11.47 20.39 -3.29
N CYS A 36 11.02 21.63 -3.06
CA CYS A 36 11.73 22.59 -2.21
C CYS A 36 11.94 22.07 -0.78
N GLU A 37 10.92 21.46 -0.17
CA GLU A 37 11.04 20.85 1.16
C GLU A 37 12.04 19.68 1.17
N VAL A 38 11.97 18.79 0.18
CA VAL A 38 12.89 17.64 0.10
C VAL A 38 14.33 18.08 -0.15
N GLU A 39 14.56 19.11 -0.98
CA GLU A 39 15.88 19.71 -1.17
C GLU A 39 16.45 20.28 0.13
N GLU A 40 15.62 20.96 0.93
CA GLU A 40 16.04 21.48 2.23
C GLU A 40 16.37 20.34 3.21
N LEU A 41 15.55 19.29 3.25
CA LEU A 41 15.81 18.10 4.07
C LEU A 41 17.12 17.41 3.65
N ALA A 42 17.35 17.26 2.34
CA ALA A 42 18.59 16.68 1.81
C ALA A 42 19.82 17.54 2.16
N ARG A 43 19.71 18.87 2.06
CA ARG A 43 20.76 19.82 2.49
C ARG A 43 21.08 19.71 3.99
N ARG A 44 20.09 19.36 4.81
CA ARG A 44 20.26 19.09 6.25
C ARG A 44 20.75 17.67 6.57
N GLY A 45 21.04 16.86 5.55
CA GLY A 45 21.63 15.53 5.70
C GLY A 45 20.64 14.38 5.63
N ALA A 46 19.35 14.61 5.34
CA ALA A 46 18.41 13.51 5.13
C ALA A 46 18.79 12.70 3.89
N LYS A 47 19.10 11.41 4.08
CA LYS A 47 19.43 10.48 2.98
C LYS A 47 18.22 9.76 2.39
N GLU A 48 17.15 9.64 3.17
CA GLU A 48 15.90 9.02 2.74
C GLU A 48 14.72 9.94 3.02
N VAL A 49 13.82 10.04 2.05
CA VAL A 49 12.48 10.60 2.24
C VAL A 49 11.40 9.56 2.00
N ILE A 50 10.38 9.60 2.85
CA ILE A 50 9.22 8.71 2.78
C ILE A 50 7.99 9.59 2.51
N LEU A 51 7.42 9.48 1.32
CA LEU A 51 6.25 10.25 0.91
C LEU A 51 4.99 9.64 1.52
N LEU A 52 4.20 10.49 2.18
CA LEU A 52 3.02 10.09 2.95
C LEU A 52 1.74 10.68 2.37
N GLY A 53 0.66 9.92 2.54
CA GLY A 53 -0.69 10.32 2.19
C GLY A 53 -1.72 9.32 2.75
N GLN A 54 -2.97 9.43 2.32
CA GLN A 54 -3.95 8.35 2.51
C GLN A 54 -4.12 7.50 1.23
N ASN A 55 -3.79 8.08 0.07
CA ASN A 55 -3.66 7.39 -1.20
C ASN A 55 -2.65 8.15 -2.07
N VAL A 56 -1.37 7.79 -1.97
CA VAL A 56 -0.31 8.54 -2.66
C VAL A 56 -0.36 8.38 -4.18
N ASP A 57 -0.92 7.28 -4.68
CA ASP A 57 -1.03 7.02 -6.12
C ASP A 57 -1.91 8.05 -6.84
N SER A 58 -2.87 8.66 -6.13
CA SER A 58 -3.75 9.70 -6.64
C SER A 58 -3.13 11.11 -6.59
N TYR A 59 -1.86 11.23 -6.20
CA TYR A 59 -1.17 12.51 -6.13
C TYR A 59 -1.31 13.30 -7.43
N GLY A 60 -1.73 14.56 -7.26
CA GLY A 60 -1.81 15.60 -8.28
C GLY A 60 -3.04 15.55 -9.17
N HIS A 61 -3.94 14.58 -9.04
CA HIS A 61 -5.21 14.54 -9.80
C HIS A 61 -6.08 15.81 -9.63
N ASP A 62 -5.98 16.47 -8.47
CA ASP A 62 -6.68 17.70 -8.11
C ASP A 62 -5.95 18.99 -8.51
N LEU A 63 -4.71 18.90 -9.03
CA LEU A 63 -3.92 20.07 -9.42
C LEU A 63 -4.14 20.45 -10.90
N PRO A 64 -3.97 21.73 -11.29
CA PRO A 64 -4.29 22.21 -12.66
C PRO A 64 -3.61 21.46 -13.80
N LYS A 65 -2.34 21.08 -13.64
CA LYS A 65 -1.55 20.35 -14.65
C LYS A 65 -1.63 18.82 -14.49
N LYS A 66 -2.35 18.34 -13.47
CA LYS A 66 -2.47 16.94 -13.11
C LYS A 66 -1.13 16.17 -13.12
N PRO A 67 -0.06 16.69 -12.48
CA PRO A 67 1.18 15.93 -12.34
C PRO A 67 0.89 14.62 -11.63
N THR A 68 1.51 13.53 -12.06
CA THR A 68 1.32 12.21 -11.41
C THR A 68 2.35 12.01 -10.30
N LEU A 69 2.12 11.03 -9.42
CA LEU A 69 3.15 10.59 -8.47
C LEU A 69 4.46 10.24 -9.20
N ALA A 70 4.39 9.57 -10.35
CA ALA A 70 5.56 9.26 -11.17
C ALA A 70 6.36 10.52 -11.60
N HIS A 71 5.67 11.63 -11.91
CA HIS A 71 6.35 12.89 -12.21
C HIS A 71 7.03 13.46 -10.96
N LEU A 72 6.36 13.47 -9.81
CA LEU A 72 6.97 13.91 -8.56
C LEU A 72 8.21 13.08 -8.21
N LEU A 73 8.13 11.75 -8.31
CA LEU A 73 9.27 10.86 -8.08
C LEU A 73 10.44 11.20 -9.01
N ALA A 74 10.18 11.51 -10.28
CA ALA A 74 11.21 11.89 -11.23
C ALA A 74 11.89 13.23 -10.87
N GLU A 75 11.13 14.22 -10.39
CA GLU A 75 11.70 15.48 -9.89
C GLU A 75 12.56 15.25 -8.63
N LEU A 76 12.04 14.49 -7.66
CA LEU A 76 12.78 14.18 -6.43
C LEU A 76 14.04 13.34 -6.70
N ASN A 77 14.02 12.46 -7.70
CA ASN A 77 15.18 11.66 -8.09
C ASN A 77 16.38 12.54 -8.54
N ARG A 78 16.13 13.78 -8.96
CA ARG A 78 17.19 14.71 -9.39
C ARG A 78 17.86 15.46 -8.23
N ILE A 79 17.33 15.37 -7.02
CA ILE A 79 17.84 16.12 -5.86
C ILE A 79 19.17 15.53 -5.40
N ASP A 80 20.21 16.34 -5.40
CA ASP A 80 21.54 15.97 -4.91
C ASP A 80 21.53 15.71 -3.39
N GLY A 81 22.35 14.76 -2.95
CA GLY A 81 22.46 14.38 -1.54
C GLY A 81 21.37 13.44 -1.02
N LEU A 82 20.24 13.33 -1.74
CA LEU A 82 19.19 12.33 -1.49
C LEU A 82 19.59 10.97 -2.08
N ALA A 83 19.46 9.90 -1.29
CA ALA A 83 19.82 8.54 -1.70
C ALA A 83 18.59 7.65 -1.94
N ARG A 84 17.54 7.79 -1.11
CA ARG A 84 16.36 6.92 -1.14
C ARG A 84 15.05 7.70 -1.12
N ILE A 85 14.10 7.24 -1.92
CA ILE A 85 12.73 7.71 -1.99
C ILE A 85 11.83 6.48 -1.80
N ARG A 86 11.01 6.52 -0.76
CA ARG A 86 9.92 5.56 -0.54
C ARG A 86 8.61 6.30 -0.53
N PHE A 87 7.53 5.55 -0.72
CA PHE A 87 6.19 6.04 -0.47
C PHE A 87 5.36 4.93 0.15
N LEU A 88 4.37 5.32 0.95
CA LEU A 88 3.46 4.40 1.62
C LEU A 88 2.02 4.75 1.24
N THR A 89 1.09 3.82 1.48
CA THR A 89 -0.36 3.97 1.25
C THR A 89 -0.77 4.03 -0.22
N SER A 90 -0.54 2.94 -0.95
CA SER A 90 -1.02 2.76 -2.32
C SER A 90 -2.45 2.21 -2.33
N HIS A 91 -3.16 2.40 -3.44
CA HIS A 91 -4.45 1.79 -3.72
C HIS A 91 -4.40 1.07 -5.08
N PRO A 92 -4.71 -0.24 -5.17
CA PRO A 92 -4.56 -1.03 -6.41
C PRO A 92 -5.23 -0.43 -7.64
N LYS A 93 -6.39 0.20 -7.46
CA LYS A 93 -7.13 0.91 -8.51
C LYS A 93 -6.32 2.05 -9.16
N ASP A 94 -5.49 2.73 -8.39
CA ASP A 94 -4.81 3.97 -8.81
C ASP A 94 -3.33 3.71 -9.20
N MET A 95 -2.86 2.47 -9.07
CA MET A 95 -1.52 2.04 -9.48
C MET A 95 -1.38 1.98 -11.02
N SER A 96 -0.82 3.04 -11.60
CA SER A 96 -0.68 3.19 -13.05
C SER A 96 0.58 2.55 -13.63
N GLN A 97 0.55 2.20 -14.91
CA GLN A 97 1.74 1.70 -15.64
C GLN A 97 2.91 2.70 -15.60
N ARG A 98 2.60 4.00 -15.61
CA ARG A 98 3.61 5.06 -15.53
C ARG A 98 4.32 5.09 -14.18
N LEU A 99 3.59 4.82 -13.09
CA LEU A 99 4.18 4.71 -11.75
C LEU A 99 5.06 3.46 -11.63
N ILE A 100 4.59 2.31 -12.14
CA ILE A 100 5.38 1.08 -12.19
C ILE A 100 6.68 1.30 -12.97
N ALA A 101 6.61 1.94 -14.15
CA ALA A 101 7.79 2.26 -14.95
C ALA A 101 8.74 3.22 -14.23
N ALA A 102 8.22 4.24 -13.54
CA ALA A 102 9.05 5.16 -12.77
C ALA A 102 9.79 4.45 -11.63
N MET A 103 9.12 3.57 -10.89
CA MET A 103 9.77 2.75 -9.87
C MET A 103 10.88 1.87 -10.45
N ALA A 104 10.70 1.31 -11.65
CA ALA A 104 11.68 0.46 -12.29
C ALA A 104 12.89 1.21 -12.88
N GLN A 105 12.75 2.51 -13.17
CA GLN A 105 13.75 3.30 -13.91
C GLN A 105 14.48 4.32 -13.04
N LEU A 106 13.85 4.83 -11.97
CA LEU A 106 14.41 5.88 -11.14
C LEU A 106 15.28 5.28 -10.04
N GLN A 107 16.58 5.54 -10.12
CA GLN A 107 17.61 4.93 -9.26
C GLN A 107 17.41 5.16 -7.76
N LYS A 108 16.84 6.30 -7.35
CA LYS A 108 16.62 6.61 -5.94
C LYS A 108 15.29 6.09 -5.41
N VAL A 109 14.38 5.63 -6.28
CA VAL A 109 13.09 5.09 -5.83
C VAL A 109 13.31 3.64 -5.44
N CYS A 110 13.12 3.32 -4.16
CA CYS A 110 13.37 1.98 -3.67
C CYS A 110 12.37 0.98 -4.26
N GLU A 111 12.84 -0.24 -4.50
CA GLU A 111 12.04 -1.40 -4.88
C GLU A 111 11.26 -1.92 -3.66
N HIS A 112 10.37 -1.07 -3.14
CA HIS A 112 9.45 -1.39 -2.06
C HIS A 112 8.06 -0.82 -2.34
N LEU A 113 7.02 -1.66 -2.22
CA LEU A 113 5.64 -1.25 -2.44
C LEU A 113 4.70 -1.82 -1.40
N SER A 114 3.91 -0.95 -0.76
CA SER A 114 2.74 -1.36 0.03
C SER A 114 1.50 -1.27 -0.85
N LEU A 115 0.87 -2.41 -1.16
CA LEU A 115 -0.28 -2.53 -2.05
C LEU A 115 -1.39 -3.35 -1.36
N PRO A 116 -2.37 -2.70 -0.71
CA PRO A 116 -3.36 -3.41 0.11
C PRO A 116 -4.39 -4.21 -0.71
N LEU A 117 -4.38 -5.54 -0.57
CA LEU A 117 -5.38 -6.46 -1.12
C LEU A 117 -6.76 -6.34 -0.43
N GLN A 118 -6.73 -6.27 0.90
CA GLN A 118 -7.88 -6.26 1.83
C GLN A 118 -8.61 -7.61 1.98
N ALA A 119 -8.98 -8.28 0.89
CA ALA A 119 -9.61 -9.62 0.90
C ALA A 119 -9.35 -10.36 -0.44
N GLY A 120 -9.42 -11.69 -0.44
CA GLY A 120 -9.24 -12.53 -1.63
C GLY A 120 -10.53 -13.11 -2.21
N ASP A 121 -11.68 -12.49 -1.95
CA ASP A 121 -12.97 -12.88 -2.54
C ASP A 121 -13.68 -11.67 -3.15
N ASP A 122 -14.21 -11.83 -4.37
CA ASP A 122 -14.81 -10.73 -5.13
C ASP A 122 -16.08 -10.16 -4.48
N ASP A 123 -16.87 -10.98 -3.77
CA ASP A 123 -18.08 -10.48 -3.11
C ASP A 123 -17.72 -9.66 -1.87
N ILE A 124 -16.71 -10.09 -1.10
CA ILE A 124 -16.16 -9.32 0.01
C ILE A 124 -15.49 -8.04 -0.48
N LEU A 125 -14.68 -8.09 -1.55
CA LEU A 125 -14.07 -6.90 -2.17
C LEU A 125 -15.14 -5.90 -2.66
N ARG A 126 -16.26 -6.40 -3.22
CA ARG A 126 -17.40 -5.57 -3.61
C ARG A 126 -18.10 -4.94 -2.41
N ALA A 127 -18.33 -5.69 -1.34
CA ALA A 127 -18.90 -5.18 -0.08
C ALA A 127 -17.97 -4.15 0.60
N MET A 128 -16.65 -4.34 0.47
CA MET A 128 -15.61 -3.40 0.87
C MET A 128 -15.52 -2.15 -0.03
N ARG A 129 -16.17 -2.17 -1.21
CA ARG A 129 -16.13 -1.14 -2.25
C ARG A 129 -14.73 -0.87 -2.80
N ARG A 130 -13.95 -1.93 -3.05
CA ARG A 130 -12.57 -1.82 -3.55
C ARG A 130 -12.47 -1.42 -5.03
N GLY A 131 -13.50 -1.73 -5.83
CA GLY A 131 -13.56 -1.33 -7.24
C GLY A 131 -12.63 -2.13 -8.16
N TYR A 132 -12.16 -3.30 -7.71
CA TYR A 132 -11.40 -4.27 -8.49
C TYR A 132 -11.76 -5.70 -8.06
N THR A 133 -11.44 -6.67 -8.93
CA THR A 133 -11.56 -8.11 -8.66
C THR A 133 -10.23 -8.73 -8.25
N VAL A 134 -10.27 -9.93 -7.68
CA VAL A 134 -9.08 -10.75 -7.39
C VAL A 134 -8.23 -10.95 -8.64
N GLN A 135 -8.86 -11.25 -9.78
CA GLN A 135 -8.15 -11.45 -11.05
C GLN A 135 -7.39 -10.18 -11.48
N GLN A 136 -8.03 -9.01 -11.43
CA GLN A 136 -7.40 -7.73 -11.76
C GLN A 136 -6.24 -7.41 -10.83
N TYR A 137 -6.40 -7.72 -9.54
CA TYR A 137 -5.34 -7.56 -8.54
C TYR A 137 -4.14 -8.47 -8.84
N CYS A 138 -4.37 -9.75 -9.14
CA CYS A 138 -3.31 -10.69 -9.49
C CYS A 138 -2.55 -10.26 -10.76
N GLN A 139 -3.27 -9.80 -11.79
CA GLN A 139 -2.67 -9.25 -13.01
C GLN A 139 -1.83 -8.01 -12.72
N LEU A 140 -2.27 -7.13 -11.81
CA LEU A 140 -1.50 -5.97 -11.38
C LEU A 140 -0.21 -6.40 -10.67
N VAL A 141 -0.30 -7.29 -9.67
CA VAL A 141 0.88 -7.82 -8.97
C VAL A 141 1.86 -8.48 -9.93
N GLY A 142 1.36 -9.27 -10.88
CA GLY A 142 2.18 -9.89 -11.92
C GLY A 142 2.93 -8.88 -12.79
N ARG A 143 2.24 -7.82 -13.25
CA ARG A 143 2.88 -6.73 -14.01
C ARG A 143 3.96 -6.00 -13.20
N ILE A 144 3.68 -5.72 -11.93
CA ILE A 144 4.63 -5.05 -11.04
C ILE A 144 5.89 -5.91 -10.85
N ARG A 145 5.73 -7.19 -10.52
CA ARG A 145 6.86 -8.11 -10.33
C ARG A 145 7.64 -8.38 -11.61
N HIS A 146 6.97 -8.36 -12.76
CA HIS A 146 7.67 -8.46 -14.04
C HIS A 146 8.57 -7.25 -14.30
N ALA A 147 8.09 -6.04 -13.97
CA ALA A 147 8.87 -4.81 -14.12
C ALA A 147 9.96 -4.65 -13.03
N LEU A 148 9.70 -5.15 -11.82
CA LEU A 148 10.58 -5.07 -10.65
C LEU A 148 10.76 -6.47 -10.02
N PRO A 149 11.63 -7.33 -10.55
CA PRO A 149 11.79 -8.71 -10.08
C PRO A 149 12.23 -8.86 -8.62
N TYR A 150 12.91 -7.84 -8.09
CA TYR A 150 13.44 -7.82 -6.71
C TYR A 150 12.62 -6.95 -5.75
N LEU A 151 11.43 -6.51 -6.17
CA LEU A 151 10.54 -5.69 -5.34
C LEU A 151 10.12 -6.41 -4.07
N ALA A 152 10.37 -5.78 -2.92
CA ALA A 152 9.72 -6.14 -1.68
C ALA A 152 8.29 -5.58 -1.66
N MET A 153 7.29 -6.46 -1.57
CA MET A 153 5.88 -6.08 -1.59
C MET A 153 5.19 -6.41 -0.26
N SER A 154 4.53 -5.41 0.32
CA SER A 154 3.66 -5.58 1.48
C SER A 154 2.19 -5.40 1.11
N SER A 155 1.30 -6.02 1.87
CA SER A 155 -0.15 -5.87 1.70
C SER A 155 -0.89 -5.94 3.03
N ASP A 156 -2.03 -5.26 3.12
CA ASP A 156 -2.95 -5.35 4.25
C ASP A 156 -4.14 -6.27 3.93
N VAL A 157 -4.61 -7.00 4.95
CA VAL A 157 -5.77 -7.89 4.88
C VAL A 157 -6.66 -7.67 6.10
N ILE A 158 -7.97 -7.60 5.87
CA ILE A 158 -8.98 -7.52 6.92
C ILE A 158 -9.75 -8.84 6.97
N VAL A 159 -9.64 -9.56 8.09
CA VAL A 159 -10.38 -10.81 8.31
C VAL A 159 -11.65 -10.57 9.13
N GLY A 160 -12.68 -11.37 8.84
CA GLY A 160 -13.97 -11.30 9.50
C GLY A 160 -14.77 -10.05 9.18
N PHE A 161 -14.63 -9.55 7.95
CA PHE A 161 -15.51 -8.49 7.45
C PHE A 161 -16.98 -8.96 7.51
N PRO A 162 -17.97 -8.06 7.72
CA PRO A 162 -19.39 -8.43 7.79
C PRO A 162 -19.82 -9.32 6.62
N GLY A 163 -20.41 -10.48 6.93
CA GLY A 163 -20.84 -11.49 5.97
C GLY A 163 -19.75 -12.45 5.46
N GLU A 164 -18.50 -12.37 5.94
CA GLU A 164 -17.40 -13.23 5.47
C GLU A 164 -17.54 -14.68 5.94
N SER A 165 -17.89 -15.56 5.01
CA SER A 165 -17.94 -17.01 5.23
C SER A 165 -16.55 -17.67 5.31
N GLU A 166 -16.49 -18.90 5.83
CA GLU A 166 -15.23 -19.67 5.89
C GLU A 166 -14.63 -19.92 4.49
N GLY A 167 -15.47 -20.16 3.47
CA GLY A 167 -15.01 -20.35 2.10
C GLY A 167 -14.36 -19.09 1.51
N GLN A 168 -14.91 -17.91 1.80
CA GLN A 168 -14.35 -16.62 1.34
C GLN A 168 -13.04 -16.28 2.06
N PHE A 169 -12.96 -16.56 3.36
CA PHE A 169 -11.69 -16.50 4.08
C PHE A 169 -10.67 -17.49 3.50
N GLY A 170 -11.09 -18.71 3.17
CA GLY A 170 -10.25 -19.72 2.51
C GLY A 170 -9.61 -19.21 1.21
N LYS A 171 -10.40 -18.56 0.33
CA LYS A 171 -9.88 -17.91 -0.88
C LYS A 171 -8.81 -16.85 -0.58
N THR A 172 -9.02 -16.04 0.47
CA THR A 172 -8.03 -15.07 0.93
C THR A 172 -6.73 -15.74 1.37
N TYR A 173 -6.84 -16.81 2.16
CA TYR A 173 -5.69 -17.59 2.62
C TYR A 173 -4.90 -18.20 1.44
N ASP A 174 -5.59 -18.84 0.51
CA ASP A 174 -4.97 -19.46 -0.67
C ASP A 174 -4.30 -18.43 -1.57
N LEU A 175 -4.93 -17.26 -1.76
CA LEU A 175 -4.37 -16.17 -2.54
C LEU A 175 -3.10 -15.60 -1.92
N LEU A 176 -3.05 -15.43 -0.60
CA LEU A 176 -1.82 -15.00 0.10
C LEU A 176 -0.70 -16.04 -0.06
N ARG A 177 -1.03 -17.32 0.01
CA ARG A 177 -0.07 -18.42 -0.22
C ARG A 177 0.48 -18.41 -1.64
N GLU A 178 -0.34 -18.11 -2.64
CA GLU A 178 0.07 -18.02 -4.05
C GLU A 178 0.90 -16.76 -4.33
N LEU A 179 0.42 -15.60 -3.88
CA LEU A 179 1.08 -14.33 -4.15
C LEU A 179 2.34 -14.14 -3.31
N ARG A 180 2.51 -14.78 -2.16
CA ARG A 180 3.76 -14.78 -1.38
C ARG A 180 4.35 -13.38 -1.18
N PHE A 181 3.64 -12.53 -0.45
CA PHE A 181 4.13 -11.19 -0.10
C PHE A 181 5.29 -11.26 0.89
N ASP A 182 6.19 -10.29 0.84
CA ASP A 182 7.29 -10.14 1.80
C ASP A 182 6.76 -9.81 3.19
N THR A 183 5.68 -9.03 3.27
CA THR A 183 5.02 -8.67 4.53
C THR A 183 3.51 -8.61 4.36
N ILE A 184 2.77 -9.18 5.32
CA ILE A 184 1.32 -9.01 5.43
C ILE A 184 0.97 -8.37 6.77
N HIS A 185 0.18 -7.30 6.70
CA HIS A 185 -0.47 -6.71 7.86
C HIS A 185 -1.91 -7.22 7.93
N VAL A 186 -2.16 -8.15 8.85
CA VAL A 186 -3.51 -8.70 9.04
C VAL A 186 -4.21 -8.05 10.24
N ALA A 187 -5.43 -7.59 10.02
CA ALA A 187 -6.27 -7.00 11.06
C ALA A 187 -7.63 -7.69 11.12
N CYS A 188 -8.18 -7.86 12.32
CA CYS A 188 -9.58 -8.22 12.48
C CYS A 188 -10.47 -7.02 12.11
N TYR A 189 -11.57 -7.27 11.40
CA TYR A 189 -12.57 -6.23 11.18
C TYR A 189 -13.09 -5.69 12.53
N SER A 190 -13.03 -4.37 12.66
CA SER A 190 -13.58 -3.63 13.78
C SER A 190 -14.48 -2.53 13.24
N PRO A 191 -15.78 -2.49 13.63
CA PRO A 191 -16.69 -1.46 13.16
C PRO A 191 -16.26 -0.09 13.67
N ARG A 192 -16.04 0.84 12.75
CA ARG A 192 -15.73 2.24 13.09
C ARG A 192 -16.98 3.11 12.92
N PRO A 193 -17.42 3.84 13.96
CA PRO A 193 -18.56 4.76 13.87
C PRO A 193 -18.43 5.72 12.67
N GLY A 194 -19.52 5.90 11.94
CA GLY A 194 -19.60 6.79 10.76
C GLY A 194 -19.23 6.14 9.42
N THR A 195 -18.63 4.94 9.43
CA THR A 195 -18.32 4.21 8.17
C THR A 195 -19.58 3.67 7.50
N ILE A 196 -19.49 3.27 6.23
CA ILE A 196 -20.64 2.68 5.51
C ILE A 196 -20.92 1.29 6.06
N ALA A 197 -19.87 0.49 6.29
CA ALA A 197 -19.97 -0.85 6.84
C ALA A 197 -20.66 -0.81 8.21
N ALA A 198 -20.22 0.06 9.13
CA ALA A 198 -20.83 0.16 10.47
C ALA A 198 -22.30 0.64 10.46
N ARG A 199 -22.75 1.33 9.39
CA ARG A 199 -24.13 1.83 9.27
C ARG A 199 -25.07 0.86 8.55
N LYS A 200 -24.55 0.06 7.62
CA LYS A 200 -25.36 -0.71 6.66
C LYS A 200 -25.18 -2.22 6.77
N LEU A 201 -24.10 -2.69 7.39
CA LEU A 201 -23.79 -4.10 7.48
C LEU A 201 -23.86 -4.53 8.95
N ARG A 202 -24.44 -5.70 9.19
CA ARG A 202 -24.41 -6.33 10.51
C ARG A 202 -23.09 -7.06 10.67
N ASP A 203 -22.32 -6.73 11.71
CA ASP A 203 -21.14 -7.50 12.08
C ASP A 203 -21.57 -8.84 12.69
N ASP A 204 -21.57 -9.88 11.88
CA ASP A 204 -22.10 -11.21 12.17
C ASP A 204 -21.01 -12.30 12.29
N VAL A 205 -19.75 -11.92 12.11
CA VAL A 205 -18.60 -12.82 12.33
C VAL A 205 -18.18 -12.75 13.80
N PRO A 206 -18.19 -13.87 14.57
CA PRO A 206 -17.77 -13.88 15.97
C PRO A 206 -16.31 -13.44 16.15
N VAL A 207 -16.02 -12.77 17.27
CA VAL A 207 -14.67 -12.24 17.57
C VAL A 207 -13.63 -13.36 17.60
N GLU A 208 -14.00 -14.51 18.17
CA GLU A 208 -13.16 -15.71 18.27
C GLU A 208 -12.76 -16.21 16.88
N GLU A 209 -13.69 -16.14 15.93
CA GLU A 209 -13.47 -16.53 14.54
C GLU A 209 -12.54 -15.54 13.83
N LYS A 210 -12.71 -14.23 14.06
CA LYS A 210 -11.76 -13.20 13.54
C LYS A 210 -10.35 -13.46 14.04
N ILE A 211 -10.20 -13.75 15.35
CA ILE A 211 -8.91 -14.05 15.98
C ILE A 211 -8.30 -15.33 15.40
N ARG A 212 -9.10 -16.39 15.22
CA ARG A 212 -8.65 -17.65 14.62
C ARG A 212 -8.12 -17.43 13.20
N ARG A 213 -8.86 -16.68 12.37
CA ARG A 213 -8.48 -16.32 10.99
C ARG A 213 -7.19 -15.50 10.94
N ARG A 214 -7.07 -14.50 11.82
CA ARG A 214 -5.87 -13.66 11.94
C ARG A 214 -4.64 -14.52 12.24
N LYS A 215 -4.71 -15.36 13.28
CA LYS A 215 -3.62 -16.27 13.68
C LYS A 215 -3.22 -17.22 12.55
N LYS A 216 -4.20 -17.74 11.80
CA LYS A 216 -3.95 -18.62 10.66
C LYS A 216 -3.18 -17.90 9.53
N ILE A 217 -3.48 -16.64 9.24
CA ILE A 217 -2.70 -15.82 8.29
C ILE A 217 -1.31 -15.49 8.85
N GLU A 218 -1.20 -15.12 10.13
CA GLU A 218 0.09 -14.84 10.78
C GLU A 218 1.07 -16.03 10.65
N MET A 219 0.60 -17.25 10.94
CA MET A 219 1.39 -18.47 10.78
C MET A 219 1.81 -18.74 9.32
N LEU A 220 0.89 -18.53 8.36
CA LEU A 220 1.22 -18.67 6.94
C LEU A 220 2.31 -17.67 6.53
N GLN A 221 2.16 -16.41 6.94
CA GLN A 221 3.09 -15.35 6.58
C GLN A 221 4.46 -15.56 7.22
N GLU A 222 4.54 -16.08 8.44
CA GLU A 222 5.81 -16.42 9.10
C GLU A 222 6.63 -17.41 8.26
N GLY A 223 5.99 -18.45 7.71
CA GLY A 223 6.65 -19.39 6.82
C GLY A 223 7.12 -18.75 5.52
N ILE A 224 6.25 -17.99 4.86
CA ILE A 224 6.56 -17.29 3.59
C ILE A 224 7.70 -16.29 3.77
N ALA A 225 7.62 -15.44 4.80
CA ALA A 225 8.63 -14.43 5.11
C ALA A 225 9.98 -15.08 5.45
N THR A 226 9.97 -16.17 6.21
CA THR A 226 11.17 -16.96 6.49
C THR A 226 11.84 -17.44 5.20
N GLU A 227 11.07 -18.04 4.29
CA GLU A 227 11.58 -18.53 3.01
C GLU A 227 12.12 -17.41 2.11
N ILE A 228 11.46 -16.25 2.08
CA ILE A 228 11.91 -15.07 1.32
C ILE A 228 13.20 -14.52 1.92
N ASN A 229 13.23 -14.25 3.23
CA ASN A 229 14.38 -13.65 3.91
C ASN A 229 15.62 -14.54 3.85
N ARG A 230 15.45 -15.88 3.87
CA ARG A 230 16.57 -16.82 3.71
C ARG A 230 17.33 -16.64 2.40
N LYS A 231 16.70 -16.09 1.35
CA LYS A 231 17.38 -15.80 0.08
C LYS A 231 18.42 -14.68 0.20
N LEU A 232 18.29 -13.82 1.21
CA LEU A 232 19.23 -12.73 1.47
C LEU A 232 20.51 -13.20 2.19
N LEU A 233 20.55 -14.42 2.71
CA LEU A 233 21.73 -14.96 3.37
C LEU A 233 22.91 -15.02 2.40
N GLY A 234 24.04 -14.44 2.81
CA GLY A 234 25.25 -14.36 1.99
C GLY A 234 25.21 -13.34 0.86
N GLN A 235 24.13 -12.57 0.72
CA GLN A 235 24.07 -11.48 -0.27
C GLN A 235 24.69 -10.20 0.27
N THR A 236 25.32 -9.44 -0.61
CA THR A 236 25.70 -8.04 -0.35
C THR A 236 24.51 -7.15 -0.71
N VAL A 237 24.05 -6.37 0.25
CA VAL A 237 22.88 -5.49 0.10
C VAL A 237 23.24 -4.05 0.49
N GLU A 238 22.49 -3.09 -0.05
CA GLU A 238 22.63 -1.69 0.34
C GLU A 238 22.03 -1.44 1.72
N VAL A 239 22.81 -0.87 2.63
CA VAL A 239 22.38 -0.55 4.00
C VAL A 239 22.37 0.97 4.19
N LEU A 240 21.29 1.49 4.75
CA LEU A 240 21.24 2.85 5.29
C LEU A 240 21.36 2.77 6.80
N VAL A 241 22.41 3.38 7.36
CA VAL A 241 22.62 3.43 8.81
C VAL A 241 21.74 4.53 9.40
N GLU A 242 20.98 4.19 10.44
CA GLU A 242 20.17 5.14 11.23
C GLU A 242 20.74 5.23 12.65
N GLY A 243 20.86 6.45 13.19
CA GLY A 243 21.44 6.74 14.51
C GLY A 243 21.38 8.22 14.85
#